data_AF-A0A7X7F731-F1
#
_entry.id   AF-A0A7X7F731-F1
#
_cell.length_a   1.000
_cell.length_b   1.000
_cell.length_c   1.000
_cell.angle_alpha   90.00
_cell.angle_beta   90.00
_cell.angle_gamma   90.00
#
_symmetry.space_group_name_H-M   'P 1'
#
loop_
_entity.id
_entity.type
_entity.pdbx_description
1 polymer ?
#
loop_
_entity_poly.entity_id
_entity_poly.type
_entity_poly.pdbx_seq_one_letter_code
_entity_poly.pdbx_strand_id
1 'polypeptide(L)'
;LSSFVTRMFVMEACILGFFGGLAGVAAGAAFALAMYAFLYGPALVFGALPGGPLALCALGGLAAGVALSVVAAIYPARVAAAMVPAHALRSNV
;
A
#
# COMPACT_ATOMS: atom_id res chain seq x y z
N LEU A 1 -22.57 14.92 -6.76
CA LEU A 1 -21.32 15.58 -6.35
C LEU A 1 -20.57 14.77 -5.29
N SER A 2 -21.19 14.41 -4.16
CA SER A 2 -20.54 13.64 -3.08
C SER A 2 -19.97 12.28 -3.51
N SER A 3 -20.66 11.53 -4.40
CA SER A 3 -20.14 10.24 -4.89
C SER A 3 -18.89 10.37 -5.77
N PHE A 4 -18.70 11.52 -6.44
CA PHE A 4 -17.51 11.78 -7.25
C PHE A 4 -16.28 11.99 -6.36
N VAL A 5 -16.42 12.81 -5.32
CA VAL A 5 -15.35 13.05 -4.34
C VAL A 5 -14.95 11.75 -3.65
N THR A 6 -15.92 10.96 -3.17
CA THR A 6 -15.59 9.68 -2.53
C THR A 6 -14.89 8.71 -3.48
N ARG A 7 -15.33 8.61 -4.75
CA ARG A 7 -14.66 7.74 -5.75
C ARG A 7 -13.24 8.21 -6.06
N MET A 8 -13.02 9.51 -6.16
CA MET A 8 -11.68 10.09 -6.40
C MET A 8 -10.71 9.71 -5.28
N PHE A 9 -11.09 9.92 -4.02
CA PHE A 9 -10.27 9.55 -2.86
C PHE A 9 -10.00 8.05 -2.77
N VAL A 10 -11.00 7.21 -3.07
CA VAL A 10 -10.81 5.74 -3.08
C VAL A 10 -9.87 5.32 -4.20
N MET A 11 -9.97 5.91 -5.40
CA MET A 11 -9.03 5.62 -6.49
C MET A 11 -7.59 6.05 -6.15
N GLU A 12 -7.43 7.24 -5.55
CA GLU A 12 -6.13 7.71 -5.08
C GLU A 12 -5.55 6.76 -4.02
N ALA A 13 -6.37 6.32 -3.07
CA ALA A 13 -5.96 5.36 -2.05
C ALA A 13 -5.57 3.99 -2.64
N CYS A 14 -6.26 3.52 -3.69
CA CYS A 14 -5.87 2.31 -4.41
C CYS A 14 -4.49 2.47 -5.07
N ILE A 15 -4.24 3.61 -5.72
CA ILE A 15 -2.95 3.89 -6.40
C ILE A 15 -1.83 3.97 -5.37
N LEU A 16 -2.01 4.75 -4.30
CA LEU A 16 -1.04 4.88 -3.22
C LEU A 16 -0.80 3.55 -2.50
N GLY A 17 -1.85 2.79 -2.23
CA GLY A 17 -1.74 1.46 -1.62
C GLY A 17 -1.04 0.45 -2.52
N PHE A 18 -1.22 0.52 -3.84
CA PHE A 18 -0.54 -0.35 -4.78
C PHE A 18 0.96 -0.05 -4.86
N PHE A 19 1.33 1.21 -5.08
CA PHE A 19 2.75 1.60 -5.16
C PHE A 19 3.46 1.50 -3.79
N GLY A 20 2.79 1.88 -2.71
CA GLY A 20 3.29 1.71 -1.34
C GLY A 20 3.45 0.25 -0.96
N GLY A 21 2.47 -0.59 -1.32
CA GLY A 21 2.54 -2.04 -1.14
C GLY A 21 3.68 -2.68 -1.94
N LEU A 22 3.85 -2.28 -3.21
CA LEU A 22 4.93 -2.77 -4.08
C LEU A 22 6.31 -2.41 -3.49
N ALA A 23 6.48 -1.15 -3.08
CA ALA A 23 7.71 -0.69 -2.44
C ALA A 23 7.98 -1.42 -1.11
N GLY A 24 6.95 -1.61 -0.29
CA GLY A 24 7.04 -2.31 0.99
C GLY A 24 7.43 -3.78 0.84
N VAL A 25 6.80 -4.50 -0.10
CA VAL A 25 7.14 -5.89 -0.40
C VAL A 25 8.56 -6.01 -0.94
N ALA A 26 8.95 -5.15 -1.87
CA ALA A 26 10.30 -5.15 -2.44
C ALA A 26 11.36 -4.85 -1.36
N ALA A 27 11.16 -3.82 -0.56
CA ALA A 27 12.08 -3.44 0.52
C ALA A 27 12.14 -4.51 1.62
N GLY A 28 11.00 -5.08 2.02
CA GLY A 28 10.94 -6.14 3.02
C GLY A 28 11.63 -7.42 2.56
N ALA A 29 11.39 -7.84 1.31
CA ALA A 29 12.06 -9.00 0.72
C ALA A 29 13.58 -8.77 0.61
N ALA A 30 14.00 -7.59 0.12
CA ALA A 30 15.42 -7.24 0.02
C ALA A 30 16.10 -7.22 1.39
N PHE A 31 15.45 -6.65 2.40
CA PHE A 31 15.95 -6.60 3.77
C PHE A 31 16.11 -8.01 4.37
N ALA A 32 15.08 -8.86 4.23
CA ALA A 32 15.14 -10.23 4.71
C ALA A 32 16.24 -11.04 4.01
N LEU A 33 16.32 -10.97 2.68
CA LEU A 33 17.37 -11.66 1.91
C LEU A 33 18.77 -11.18 2.30
N ALA A 34 18.98 -9.88 2.46
CA ALA A 34 20.27 -9.33 2.88
C ALA A 34 20.70 -9.85 4.26
N MET A 35 19.78 -9.87 5.22
CA MET A 35 20.04 -10.39 6.57
C MET A 35 20.35 -11.88 6.56
N TYR A 36 19.55 -12.69 5.85
CA TYR A 36 19.80 -14.12 5.75
C TYR A 36 21.10 -14.43 5.00
N ALA A 37 21.42 -13.70 3.94
CA ALA A 37 22.67 -13.86 3.19
C ALA A 37 23.89 -13.51 4.05
N PHE A 38 23.79 -12.52 4.94
CA PHE A 38 24.85 -12.20 5.90
C PHE A 38 25.04 -13.30 6.95
N LEU A 39 23.95 -13.90 7.43
CA LEU A 39 24.00 -14.86 8.53
C LEU A 39 24.39 -16.29 8.10
N TYR A 40 23.89 -16.75 6.96
CA TYR A 40 24.07 -18.13 6.47
C TYR A 40 24.93 -18.23 5.22
N GLY A 41 25.32 -17.09 4.63
CA GLY A 41 26.03 -17.02 3.37
C GLY A 41 25.08 -16.99 2.16
N PRO A 42 25.44 -16.26 1.08
CA PRO A 42 24.55 -16.05 -0.06
C PRO A 42 24.25 -17.34 -0.84
N ALA A 43 25.22 -18.24 -0.99
CA ALA A 43 25.06 -19.47 -1.78
C ALA A 43 23.95 -20.39 -1.22
N LEU A 44 23.87 -20.53 0.11
CA LEU A 44 22.87 -21.35 0.76
C LEU A 44 21.47 -20.73 0.64
N VAL A 45 21.38 -19.41 0.84
CA VAL A 45 20.11 -18.67 0.86
C VAL A 45 19.47 -18.61 -0.53
N PHE A 46 20.24 -18.27 -1.57
CA PHE A 46 19.72 -18.25 -2.93
C PHE A 46 19.46 -19.65 -3.51
N GLY A 47 20.22 -20.67 -3.06
CA GLY A 47 19.99 -22.06 -3.47
C GLY A 47 18.74 -22.70 -2.86
N ALA A 48 18.36 -22.28 -1.66
CA ALA A 48 17.19 -22.80 -0.94
C ALA A 48 15.93 -21.92 -1.07
N LEU A 49 15.98 -20.84 -1.85
CA LEU A 49 14.90 -19.84 -1.90
C LEU A 49 13.63 -20.42 -2.56
N PRO A 50 12.51 -20.55 -1.84
CA PRO A 50 11.28 -21.08 -2.42
C PRO A 50 10.53 -19.95 -3.16
N GLY A 51 10.82 -19.80 -4.46
CA GLY A 51 10.26 -18.71 -5.29
C GLY A 51 8.73 -18.67 -5.35
N GLY A 52 8.06 -19.83 -5.38
CA GLY A 52 6.59 -19.92 -5.40
C GLY A 52 5.93 -19.34 -4.14
N PRO A 53 6.25 -19.88 -2.95
CA PRO A 53 5.77 -19.33 -1.68
C PRO A 53 6.15 -17.85 -1.49
N LEU A 54 7.34 -17.43 -1.90
CA LEU A 54 7.76 -16.04 -1.84
C LEU A 54 6.87 -15.13 -2.68
N ALA A 55 6.55 -15.52 -3.91
CA ALA A 55 5.64 -14.79 -4.79
C ALA A 55 4.21 -14.71 -4.21
N LEU A 56 3.72 -15.78 -3.58
CA LEU A 56 2.41 -15.78 -2.90
C LEU A 56 2.38 -14.79 -1.72
N CYS A 57 3.43 -14.79 -0.89
CA CYS A 57 3.57 -13.81 0.19
C CYS A 57 3.67 -12.38 -0.34
N ALA A 58 4.39 -12.16 -1.44
CA ALA A 58 4.49 -10.86 -2.09
C ALA A 58 3.12 -10.36 -2.59
N LEU A 59 2.33 -11.22 -3.24
CA LEU A 59 0.96 -10.90 -3.67
C LEU A 59 0.05 -10.62 -2.46
N GLY A 60 0.16 -11.41 -1.40
CA GLY A 60 -0.59 -11.19 -0.16
C GLY A 60 -0.25 -9.86 0.50
N GLY A 61 1.04 -9.50 0.55
CA GLY A 61 1.50 -8.20 1.07
C GLY A 61 1.02 -7.02 0.24
N LEU A 62 1.05 -7.14 -1.09
CA LEU A 62 0.50 -6.12 -2.00
C LEU A 62 -1.01 -5.95 -1.79
N ALA A 63 -1.75 -7.05 -1.75
CA ALA A 63 -3.20 -7.04 -1.51
C ALA A 63 -3.54 -6.41 -0.15
N ALA A 64 -2.78 -6.73 0.90
CA ALA A 64 -2.93 -6.13 2.21
C ALA A 64 -2.63 -4.64 2.20
N GLY A 65 -1.56 -4.19 1.52
CA GLY A 65 -1.21 -2.78 1.37
C GLY A 65 -2.34 -1.97 0.72
N VAL A 66 -2.87 -2.47 -0.40
CA VAL A 66 -4.01 -1.84 -1.08
C VAL A 66 -5.25 -1.81 -0.18
N ALA A 67 -5.58 -2.94 0.46
CA ALA A 67 -6.75 -3.03 1.34
C ALA A 67 -6.66 -2.04 2.51
N LEU A 68 -5.50 -1.96 3.17
CA LEU A 68 -5.28 -1.04 4.28
C LEU A 68 -5.37 0.42 3.84
N SER A 69 -4.78 0.79 2.70
CA SER A 69 -4.88 2.15 2.17
C SER A 69 -6.32 2.54 1.83
N VAL A 70 -7.09 1.63 1.22
CA VAL A 70 -8.50 1.88 0.92
C VAL A 70 -9.31 2.03 2.21
N VAL A 71 -9.12 1.15 3.20
CA VAL A 71 -9.82 1.24 4.49
C VAL A 71 -9.50 2.57 5.19
N ALA A 72 -8.23 2.99 5.18
CA ALA A 72 -7.82 4.27 5.75
C ALA A 72 -8.46 5.47 5.05
N ALA A 73 -8.72 5.38 3.75
CA ALA A 73 -9.31 6.46 2.97
C ALA A 73 -10.85 6.58 3.09
N ILE A 74 -11.56 5.55 3.54
CA ILE A 74 -13.04 5.57 3.62
C ILE A 74 -13.54 6.68 4.55
N TYR A 75 -12.95 6.83 5.74
CA TYR A 75 -13.35 7.86 6.70
C TYR A 75 -13.14 9.29 6.14
N PRO A 76 -11.92 9.70 5.73
CA PRO A 76 -11.70 11.05 5.21
C PRO A 76 -12.51 11.31 3.93
N ALA A 77 -12.70 10.32 3.07
CA ALA A 77 -13.53 10.46 1.86
C ALA A 77 -15.00 10.77 2.18
N ARG A 78 -15.55 10.21 3.26
CA ARG A 78 -16.91 10.52 3.73
C ARG A 78 -17.00 11.92 4.31
N VAL A 79 -16.01 12.32 5.10
CA VAL A 79 -15.96 13.68 5.68
C VAL A 79 -15.86 14.72 4.57
N ALA A 80 -14.97 14.54 3.60
CA ALA A 80 -14.81 15.46 2.46
C ALA A 80 -16.08 15.56 1.61
N ALA A 81 -16.76 14.45 1.36
CA ALA A 81 -17.97 14.42 0.55
C ALA A 81 -19.19 15.08 1.22
N ALA A 82 -19.15 15.29 2.54
CA ALA A 82 -20.19 15.95 3.33
C ALA A 82 -19.93 17.46 3.54
N MET A 83 -18.77 17.99 3.12
CA MET A 83 -18.45 19.40 3.30
C MET A 83 -19.30 20.31 2.41
N VAL A 84 -19.79 21.40 2.98
CA VAL A 84 -20.51 22.44 2.23
C VAL A 84 -19.50 23.20 1.34
N PRO A 85 -19.73 23.29 0.01
CA PRO A 85 -18.74 23.84 -0.93
C PRO A 85 -18.29 25.28 -0.61
N ALA A 86 -19.21 26.12 -0.11
CA ALA A 86 -18.91 27.49 0.27
C ALA A 86 -17.90 27.58 1.45
N HIS A 87 -17.93 26.61 2.37
CA HIS A 87 -16.96 26.55 3.46
C HIS A 87 -15.60 26.02 2.99
N ALA A 88 -15.59 25.04 2.07
CA ALA A 88 -14.36 24.51 1.49
C ALA A 88 -13.59 25.54 0.64
N LEU A 89 -14.28 26.49 0.02
CA LEU A 89 -13.66 27.57 -0.77
C LEU A 89 -13.27 28.79 0.05
N ARG A 90 -13.82 28.96 1.27
CA ARG A 90 -13.52 30.09 2.15
C ARG A 90 -12.29 29.83 3.05
N SER A 91 -11.90 28.59 3.26
CA SER A 91 -10.67 28.29 4.02
C SER A 91 -9.45 28.82 3.26
N ASN A 92 -8.73 29.77 3.87
CA ASN A 92 -7.44 30.29 3.40
C ASN A 92 -6.25 29.56 4.06
N VAL A 93 -6.49 28.34 4.54
CA VAL A 93 -5.43 27.42 4.97
C VAL A 93 -5.18 26.41 3.87
#